data_AF-A0A3B9UVW4-F1
#
_entry.id   AF-A0A3B9UVW4-F1
#
_cell.length_a   1.000
_cell.length_b   1.000
_cell.length_c   1.000
_cell.angle_alpha   90.00
_cell.angle_beta   90.00
_cell.angle_gamma   90.00
#
_symmetry.space_group_name_H-M   'P 1'
#
loop_
_entity.id
_entity.type
_entity.pdbx_description
1 polymer ?
#
loop_
_entity_poly.entity_id
_entity_poly.type
_entity_poly.pdbx_seq_one_letter_code
_entity_poly.pdbx_strand_id
1 'polypeptide(L)' 'MKCKKHIALLLTLIIAFSTVLVGCGSSNGSKDDSSKDGKKTKVALLLAGYLGDKSFNDSANEGVKKAQGEFDLEVKIM' A
#
# COMPACT_ATOMS: atom_id res chain seq x y z
N MET A 1 20.66 -4.30 -39.32
CA MET A 1 19.78 -5.25 -38.61
C MET A 1 20.01 -5.33 -37.09
N LYS A 2 21.19 -4.94 -36.55
CA LYS A 2 21.46 -4.96 -35.09
C LYS A 2 20.60 -3.97 -34.29
N CYS A 3 20.45 -2.73 -34.77
CA CYS A 3 19.61 -1.72 -34.08
C CYS A 3 18.13 -2.12 -33.96
N LYS A 4 17.55 -2.79 -34.98
CA LYS A 4 16.17 -3.31 -34.90
C LYS A 4 16.01 -4.41 -33.84
N LYS A 5 17.03 -5.24 -33.61
CA LYS A 5 17.02 -6.28 -32.56
C LYS A 5 17.11 -5.68 -31.15
N HIS A 6 17.93 -4.63 -30.97
CA HIS A 6 18.03 -3.93 -29.69
C HIS A 6 16.79 -3.10 -29.36
N ILE A 7 16.18 -2.46 -30.37
CA ILE A 7 14.90 -1.75 -30.21
C ILE A 7 13.79 -2.74 -29.85
N ALA A 8 13.71 -3.89 -30.53
CA ALA A 8 12.74 -4.93 -30.20
C ALA A 8 12.93 -5.47 -28.77
N LEU A 9 14.19 -5.71 -28.36
CA LEU A 9 14.53 -6.17 -27.01
C LEU A 9 14.14 -5.15 -25.93
N LEU A 10 14.42 -3.86 -26.18
CA LEU A 10 14.06 -2.77 -25.28
C LEU A 10 12.53 -2.68 -25.12
N LEU A 11 11.78 -2.77 -26.22
CA LEU A 11 10.32 -2.72 -26.20
C LEU A 11 9.72 -3.87 -25.39
N THR A 12 10.23 -5.10 -25.58
CA THR A 12 9.80 -6.27 -24.81
C THR A 12 10.11 -6.15 -23.32
N LEU A 13 11.24 -5.54 -22.96
CA LEU A 13 11.62 -5.33 -21.57
C LEU A 13 10.69 -4.34 -20.88
N ILE A 14 10.30 -3.25 -21.57
CA ILE A 14 9.36 -2.25 -21.06
C ILE A 14 7.97 -2.87 -20.84
N ILE A 15 7.49 -3.68 -21.80
CA ILE A 15 6.21 -4.38 -21.65
C ILE A 15 6.27 -5.39 -20.50
N ALA A 16 7.36 -6.14 -20.35
CA ALA A 16 7.53 -7.09 -19.24
C ALA A 16 7.66 -6.39 -17.88
N PHE A 17 8.25 -5.20 -17.81
CA PHE A 17 8.32 -4.43 -16.56
C PHE A 17 6.96 -3.85 -16.16
N SER A 18 6.11 -3.53 -17.14
CA SER A 18 4.79 -2.96 -16.88
C SER A 18 3.84 -3.92 -16.12
N THR A 19 4.04 -5.23 -16.24
CA THR A 19 3.23 -6.23 -15.52
C THR A 19 3.61 -6.39 -14.05
N VAL A 20 4.84 -5.99 -13.66
CA VAL A 20 5.30 -6.04 -12.25
C VAL A 20 4.70 -4.89 -11.43
N LEU A 21 4.32 -3.78 -12.07
CA LEU A 21 3.70 -2.63 -11.40
C LEU A 21 2.16 -2.68 -11.39
N VAL A 22 1.53 -3.66 -12.04
CA VAL A 22 0.08 -3.85 -11.94
C VAL A 22 -0.23 -4.56 -10.62
N GLY A 23 -0.42 -3.75 -9.57
CA GLY A 23 -1.09 -4.18 -8.33
C GLY A 23 -2.57 -4.39 -8.59
N CYS A 24 -2.92 -5.40 -9.39
CA CYS A 24 -4.30 -5.85 -9.48
C CYS A 24 -4.62 -6.56 -8.15
N GLY A 25 -5.33 -5.86 -7.28
CA GLY A 25 -5.89 -6.43 -6.06
C GLY A 25 -6.73 -7.63 -6.43
N SER A 26 -6.20 -8.83 -6.18
CA SER A 26 -7.01 -10.03 -6.12
C SER A 26 -7.90 -9.87 -4.89
N SER A 27 -9.12 -9.41 -5.11
CA SER A 27 -10.26 -9.65 -4.23
C SER A 27 -10.56 -11.15 -4.27
N ASN A 28 -9.67 -11.96 -3.71
CA ASN A 28 -10.00 -13.32 -3.31
C ASN A 28 -10.23 -13.26 -1.82
N GLY A 29 -11.52 -13.29 -1.46
CA GLY A 29 -11.99 -13.25 -0.09
C GLY A 29 -11.27 -14.31 0.74
N SER A 30 -10.29 -13.85 1.51
CA SER A 30 -9.81 -14.58 2.65
C SER A 30 -10.69 -14.14 3.81
N LYS A 31 -11.82 -14.84 3.97
CA LYS A 31 -12.31 -15.16 5.31
C LYS A 31 -11.18 -15.95 5.96
N ASP A 32 -10.22 -15.25 6.52
CA ASP A 32 -9.30 -15.87 7.45
C ASP A 32 -9.95 -15.73 8.83
N ASP A 33 -10.59 -16.82 9.21
CA ASP A 33 -10.96 -17.14 10.59
C ASP A 33 -9.68 -17.46 11.37
N SER A 34 -8.78 -16.48 11.49
CA SER A 34 -7.59 -16.60 12.33
C SER A 34 -7.96 -16.23 13.76
N SER A 35 -8.46 -17.25 14.45
CA SER A 35 -7.98 -17.68 15.76
C SER A 35 -7.44 -16.55 16.65
N LYS A 36 -8.26 -16.18 17.62
CA LYS A 36 -7.93 -15.40 18.82
C LYS A 36 -6.59 -15.81 19.44
N ASP A 37 -5.50 -15.17 19.02
CA ASP A 37 -4.40 -14.81 19.92
C ASP A 37 -4.49 -13.29 20.09
N GLY A 38 -4.86 -12.84 21.30
CA GLY A 38 -5.48 -11.54 21.57
C GLY A 38 -4.59 -10.30 21.45
N LYS A 39 -3.75 -10.19 20.41
CA LYS A 39 -2.91 -9.02 20.15
C LYS A 39 -3.36 -8.31 18.88
N LYS A 40 -3.74 -7.04 19.05
CA LYS A 40 -4.10 -6.14 17.94
C LYS A 40 -2.93 -5.97 16.97
N THR A 41 -3.26 -5.87 15.69
CA THR A 41 -2.28 -5.53 14.66
C THR A 41 -1.74 -4.12 14.92
N LYS A 42 -0.41 -3.99 15.03
CA LYS A 42 0.26 -2.71 15.28
C LYS A 42 0.57 -2.01 13.97
N VAL A 43 0.18 -0.75 13.86
CA VAL A 43 0.36 0.09 12.66
C VAL A 43 1.01 1.42 13.05
N ALA A 44 2.01 1.85 12.28
CA ALA A 44 2.64 3.16 12.45
C ALA A 44 2.30 4.07 11.27
N LEU A 45 1.75 5.26 11.54
CA LEU A 45 1.60 6.33 10.56
C LEU A 45 2.78 7.28 10.69
N LEU A 46 3.68 7.26 9.70
CA LEU A 46 4.86 8.13 9.66
C LEU A 46 4.53 9.39 8.85
N LEU A 47 4.62 10.56 9.47
CA LEU A 47 4.33 11.83 8.84
C LEU A 47 5.62 12.56 8.44
N ALA A 48 5.63 13.14 7.24
CA ALA A 48 6.76 13.94 6.77
C ALA A 48 6.80 15.36 7.38
N GLY A 49 5.80 15.72 8.20
CA GLY A 49 5.65 17.05 8.78
C GLY A 49 4.63 17.06 9.92
N TYR A 50 4.11 18.24 10.25
CA TYR A 50 3.21 18.43 11.38
C TYR A 50 1.74 18.20 10.99
N LEU A 51 0.89 18.10 12.02
CA LEU A 51 -0.56 18.11 11.92
C LEU A 51 -1.10 19.54 12.13
N GLY A 52 -2.30 19.82 11.63
CA GLY A 52 -3.02 21.08 11.83
C GLY A 52 -3.02 22.03 10.63
N ASP A 53 -2.43 21.65 9.51
CA ASP A 53 -2.45 22.41 8.25
C ASP A 53 -3.68 22.10 7.37
N LYS A 54 -4.51 21.14 7.79
CA LYS A 54 -5.67 20.59 7.08
C LYS A 54 -5.32 20.00 5.71
N SER A 55 -4.07 19.64 5.50
CA SER A 55 -3.57 19.09 4.24
C SER A 55 -3.41 17.56 4.35
N PHE A 56 -2.45 17.01 3.60
CA PHE A 56 -2.21 15.58 3.45
C PHE A 56 -2.02 14.85 4.79
N ASN A 57 -1.22 15.40 5.72
CA ASN A 57 -0.95 14.76 7.00
C ASN A 57 -2.20 14.63 7.87
N ASP A 58 -3.05 15.66 7.89
CA ASP A 58 -4.32 15.61 8.62
C ASP A 58 -5.30 14.62 7.98
N SER A 59 -5.33 14.55 6.65
CA SER A 59 -6.13 13.57 5.91
C SER A 59 -5.69 12.13 6.21
N ALA A 60 -4.37 11.88 6.23
CA ALA A 60 -3.81 10.58 6.58
C ALA A 60 -4.11 10.20 8.05
N ASN A 61 -4.01 11.17 8.97
CA ASN A 61 -4.34 10.99 10.38
C ASN A 61 -5.83 10.67 10.60
N GLU A 62 -6.73 11.31 9.88
CA GLU A 62 -8.16 11.00 9.95
C GLU A 62 -8.43 9.58 9.43
N GLY A 63 -7.82 9.21 8.30
CA GLY A 63 -7.93 7.87 7.71
C GLY A 63 -7.46 6.77 8.67
N VAL A 64 -6.29 6.93 9.28
CA VAL A 64 -5.75 5.91 10.20
C VAL A 64 -6.59 5.78 11.47
N LYS A 65 -7.19 6.88 11.97
CA LYS A 65 -8.11 6.84 13.12
C LYS A 65 -9.40 6.09 12.81
N LYS A 66 -9.95 6.24 11.60
CA LYS A 66 -11.10 5.44 11.15
C LYS A 66 -10.73 3.95 11.08
N ALA A 67 -9.60 3.64 10.46
CA ALA A 67 -9.10 2.27 10.37
C ALA A 67 -8.82 1.63 11.74
N GLN A 68 -8.38 2.42 12.73
CA GLN A 68 -8.16 1.94 14.09
C GLN A 68 -9.42 1.31 14.70
N GLY A 69 -10.59 1.93 14.48
CA GLY A 69 -11.87 1.42 14.96
C GLY A 69 -12.43 0.30 14.08
N GLU A 70 -12.34 0.45 12.76
CA GLU A 70 -12.92 -0.51 11.80
C GLU A 70 -12.22 -1.86 11.78
N PHE A 71 -10.90 -1.89 12.01
CA PHE A 71 -10.07 -3.11 11.89
C PHE A 71 -9.43 -3.54 13.21
N ASP A 72 -9.83 -2.95 14.34
CA ASP A 72 -9.29 -3.24 15.68
C ASP A 72 -7.74 -3.14 15.75
N LEU A 73 -7.20 -2.01 15.31
CA LEU A 73 -5.75 -1.80 15.22
C LEU A 73 -5.19 -1.09 16.48
N GLU A 74 -3.91 -1.30 16.75
CA GLU A 74 -3.11 -0.46 17.65
C GLU A 74 -2.29 0.51 16.79
N VAL A 75 -2.68 1.79 16.77
CA VAL A 75 -2.06 2.81 15.91
C VAL A 75 -1.12 3.70 16.70
N LYS A 76 0.08 3.94 16.14
CA LYS A 76 1.03 4.94 16.62
C LYS A 76 1.30 5.98 15.52
N ILE A 77 1.15 7.26 15.83
CA ILE A 77 1.51 8.36 14.94
C ILE A 77 2.96 8.76 15.25
N MET A 78 3.78 8.91 14.21
CA MET A 78 5.23 9.13 14.31
C MET A 78 5.70 10.23 13.38
#